data_AF-A0A2Z3X6L8-F1
#
_entry.id   AF-A0A2Z3X6L8-F1
#
_cell.length_a   1.000
_cell.length_b   1.000
_cell.length_c   1.000
_cell.angle_alpha   90.00
_cell.angle_beta   90.00
_cell.angle_gamma   90.00
#
_symmetry.space_group_name_H-M   'P 1'
#
loop_
_entity.id
_entity.type
_entity.pdbx_description
1 polymer ?
#
loop_
_entity_poly.entity_id
_entity_poly.type
_entity_poly.pdbx_seq_one_letter_code
_entity_poly.pdbx_strand_id
1 'polypeptide(L)'
;MVRYTHQDYSLMTQPYYRQMLDLPIKLLMPDDTEPAFNDCIPMKDTVTYPDLYEFAYACYGEDNYARMLSIIYDKEPRPSLGAFLYGDPRLRITEPVRETGNYHDPDNGITIFRNPDQGRAVVVKHTPYGGEHDHYDKPGLIIYDQNVAILPDMGTTGYGAPMHYSYYKNTLTHNVQCAEESNRHPPIRRY
;
A
#
# COMPACT_ATOMS: atom_id res chain seq x y z
N MET A 1 -4.53 27.14 -16.25
CA MET A 1 -4.33 26.30 -15.05
C MET A 1 -5.64 25.58 -14.81
N VAL A 2 -5.75 24.31 -15.20
CA VAL A 2 -6.98 23.53 -14.94
C VAL A 2 -6.92 23.09 -13.49
N ARG A 3 -7.42 23.94 -12.59
CA ARG A 3 -7.84 23.44 -11.28
C ARG A 3 -9.10 22.64 -11.57
N TYR A 4 -9.06 21.33 -11.36
CA TYR A 4 -10.26 20.48 -11.48
C TYR A 4 -11.38 21.15 -10.68
N THR A 5 -12.39 21.64 -11.38
CA THR A 5 -13.47 22.38 -10.75
C THR A 5 -14.25 21.40 -9.91
N HIS A 6 -14.25 21.64 -8.58
CA HIS A 6 -15.12 20.92 -7.67
C HIS A 6 -16.56 21.10 -8.15
N GLN A 7 -17.16 20.02 -8.64
CA GLN A 7 -18.60 19.97 -8.88
C GLN A 7 -19.30 19.54 -7.60
N ASP A 8 -20.59 19.86 -7.48
CA ASP A 8 -21.39 19.57 -6.28
C ASP A 8 -21.48 18.07 -5.95
N TYR A 9 -21.21 17.20 -6.92
CA TYR A 9 -21.20 15.75 -6.77
C TYR A 9 -19.80 15.17 -6.48
N SER A 10 -18.77 16.02 -6.39
CA SER A 10 -17.41 15.56 -6.16
C SER A 10 -17.21 15.12 -4.71
N LEU A 11 -16.64 13.93 -4.53
CA LEU A 11 -16.22 13.45 -3.22
C LEU A 11 -14.84 13.97 -2.79
N MET A 12 -14.15 14.76 -3.64
CA MET A 12 -12.79 15.23 -3.38
C MET A 12 -12.67 16.17 -2.17
N THR A 13 -13.76 16.81 -1.77
CA THR A 13 -13.80 17.67 -0.57
C THR A 13 -14.03 16.87 0.71
N GLN A 14 -14.39 15.58 0.59
CA GLN A 14 -14.65 14.74 1.74
C GLN A 14 -13.33 14.32 2.40
N PRO A 15 -13.27 14.29 3.75
CA PRO A 15 -12.03 14.03 4.46
C PRO A 15 -11.44 12.65 4.13
N TYR A 16 -12.29 11.64 3.90
CA TYR A 16 -11.86 10.29 3.59
C TYR A 16 -11.19 10.15 2.22
N TYR A 17 -11.44 11.06 1.27
CA TYR A 17 -10.84 10.98 -0.05
C TYR A 17 -9.34 11.23 0.01
N ARG A 18 -8.90 12.20 0.84
CA ARG A 18 -7.47 12.44 1.08
C ARG A 18 -6.84 11.31 1.89
N GLN A 19 -7.54 10.82 2.93
CA GLN A 19 -7.06 9.67 3.71
C GLN A 19 -6.79 8.44 2.83
N MET A 20 -7.65 8.18 1.84
CA MET A 20 -7.45 7.10 0.86
C MET A 20 -6.17 7.31 0.03
N LEU A 21 -5.89 8.55 -0.39
CA LEU A 21 -4.68 8.87 -1.18
C LEU A 21 -3.41 8.87 -0.33
N ASP A 22 -3.51 9.19 0.96
CA ASP A 22 -2.36 9.26 1.85
C ASP A 22 -1.92 7.87 2.34
N LEU A 23 -2.86 6.93 2.43
CA LEU A 23 -2.60 5.60 2.99
C LEU A 23 -1.45 4.84 2.28
N PRO A 24 -1.38 4.73 0.94
CA PRO A 24 -0.26 4.03 0.29
C PRO A 24 1.11 4.61 0.66
N ILE A 25 1.21 5.94 0.80
CA ILE A 25 2.44 6.61 1.25
C ILE A 25 2.86 6.12 2.65
N LYS A 26 1.88 5.94 3.55
CA LYS A 26 2.10 5.43 4.91
C LYS A 26 2.41 3.95 4.97
N LEU A 27 2.11 3.20 3.92
CA LEU A 27 2.40 1.77 3.81
C LEU A 27 3.73 1.46 3.14
N LEU A 28 4.44 2.47 2.60
CA LEU A 28 5.73 2.26 1.95
C LEU A 28 6.75 1.56 2.87
N MET A 29 7.39 0.55 2.32
CA MET A 29 8.47 -0.22 2.93
C MET A 29 9.82 0.44 2.66
N PRO A 30 10.91 0.04 3.35
CA PRO A 30 12.22 0.66 3.16
C PRO A 30 12.78 0.55 1.73
N ASP A 31 12.30 -0.40 0.93
CA ASP A 31 12.62 -0.60 -0.48
C ASP A 31 11.67 0.14 -1.44
N ASP A 32 10.85 1.05 -0.92
CA ASP A 32 9.89 1.85 -1.69
C ASP A 32 8.75 1.02 -2.35
N THR A 33 8.55 -0.22 -1.91
CA THR A 33 7.39 -1.07 -2.25
C THR A 33 6.29 -0.98 -1.19
N GLU A 34 5.16 -1.67 -1.43
CA GLU A 34 4.12 -1.91 -0.43
C GLU A 34 4.16 -3.37 0.05
N PRO A 35 3.77 -3.64 1.31
CA PRO A 35 3.60 -5.02 1.76
C PRO A 35 2.49 -5.71 0.96
N ALA A 36 2.77 -6.94 0.49
CA ALA A 36 1.86 -7.70 -0.35
C ALA A 36 0.71 -8.36 0.44
N PHE A 37 -0.15 -7.54 1.04
CA PHE A 37 -1.31 -8.05 1.75
C PHE A 37 -2.32 -8.67 0.79
N ASN A 38 -3.00 -9.73 1.22
CA ASN A 38 -4.26 -10.14 0.59
C ASN A 38 -4.07 -10.48 -0.91
N ASP A 39 -5.08 -10.21 -1.73
CA ASP A 39 -4.97 -10.28 -3.18
C ASP A 39 -4.11 -9.16 -3.80
N CYS A 40 -2.86 -9.10 -3.37
CA CYS A 40 -1.80 -8.30 -3.94
C CYS A 40 -0.81 -9.21 -4.68
N ILE A 41 -0.43 -8.83 -5.89
CA ILE A 41 0.76 -9.40 -6.52
C ILE A 41 1.93 -8.55 -6.03
N PRO A 42 2.92 -9.12 -5.32
CA PRO A 42 4.04 -8.36 -4.80
C PRO A 42 4.71 -7.55 -5.92
N MET A 43 4.85 -6.25 -5.69
CA MET A 43 5.55 -5.39 -6.63
C MET A 43 7.04 -5.73 -6.65
N LYS A 44 7.63 -5.61 -7.83
CA LYS A 44 9.06 -5.71 -8.00
C LYS A 44 9.61 -4.29 -8.03
N ASP A 45 10.51 -3.98 -7.11
CA ASP A 45 11.33 -2.77 -7.07
C ASP A 45 10.66 -1.47 -6.56
N THR A 46 9.45 -1.09 -6.97
CA THR A 46 8.78 0.14 -6.47
C THR A 46 7.27 0.14 -6.69
N VAL A 47 6.59 1.09 -6.06
CA VAL A 47 5.18 1.40 -6.29
C VAL A 47 4.90 1.99 -7.67
N THR A 48 3.74 1.65 -8.27
CA THR A 48 3.42 1.97 -9.68
C THR A 48 1.98 2.45 -9.87
N TYR A 49 1.70 3.69 -9.46
CA TYR A 49 0.40 4.34 -9.66
C TYR A 49 0.56 5.84 -10.06
N PRO A 50 1.33 6.13 -11.12
CA PRO A 50 1.64 7.51 -11.52
C PRO A 50 0.38 8.33 -11.81
N ASP A 51 -0.62 7.74 -12.48
CA ASP A 51 -1.84 8.45 -12.87
C ASP A 51 -2.65 8.94 -11.65
N LEU A 52 -2.69 8.13 -10.59
CA LEU A 52 -3.38 8.47 -9.34
C LEU A 52 -2.72 9.67 -8.65
N TYR A 53 -1.39 9.69 -8.59
CA TYR A 53 -0.66 10.71 -7.86
C TYR A 53 -0.40 11.98 -8.68
N GLU A 54 -0.34 11.88 -10.01
CA GLU A 54 -0.39 13.04 -10.90
C GLU A 54 -1.72 13.77 -10.73
N PHE A 55 -2.83 13.01 -10.72
CA PHE A 55 -4.15 13.57 -10.43
C PHE A 55 -4.23 14.17 -9.02
N ALA A 56 -3.76 13.46 -8.00
CA ALA A 56 -3.77 13.94 -6.62
C ALA A 56 -2.96 15.24 -6.46
N TYR A 57 -1.75 15.31 -7.02
CA TYR A 57 -0.92 16.51 -6.96
C TYR A 57 -1.55 17.67 -7.74
N ALA A 58 -2.14 17.42 -8.91
CA ALA A 58 -2.83 18.45 -9.68
C ALA A 58 -4.04 19.04 -8.93
N CYS A 59 -4.77 18.20 -8.18
CA CYS A 59 -5.93 18.62 -7.40
C CYS A 59 -5.56 19.36 -6.12
N TYR A 60 -4.59 18.85 -5.36
CA TYR A 60 -4.32 19.32 -4.00
C TYR A 60 -3.00 20.08 -3.86
N GLY A 61 -2.01 19.79 -4.71
CA GLY A 61 -0.70 20.45 -4.71
C GLY A 61 0.13 20.17 -3.45
N GLU A 62 -0.11 19.06 -2.77
CA GLU A 62 0.53 18.72 -1.50
C GLU A 62 1.86 17.98 -1.68
N ASP A 63 2.80 18.24 -0.78
CA ASP A 63 4.16 17.68 -0.83
C ASP A 63 4.19 16.16 -0.74
N ASN A 64 3.24 15.54 -0.01
CA ASN A 64 3.12 14.09 0.07
C ASN A 64 2.91 13.44 -1.31
N TYR A 65 2.12 14.07 -2.18
CA TYR A 65 1.87 13.55 -3.53
C TYR A 65 3.05 13.80 -4.47
N ALA A 66 3.70 14.97 -4.36
CA ALA A 66 4.95 15.23 -5.08
C ALA A 66 6.04 14.22 -4.69
N ARG A 67 6.11 13.89 -3.41
CA ARG A 67 7.03 12.90 -2.86
C ARG A 67 6.75 11.49 -3.41
N MET A 68 5.49 11.05 -3.44
CA MET A 68 5.17 9.76 -4.06
C MET A 68 5.57 9.73 -5.54
N LEU A 69 5.32 10.83 -6.28
CA LEU A 69 5.78 10.94 -7.67
C LEU A 69 7.31 10.92 -7.79
N SER A 70 8.05 11.47 -6.82
CA SER A 70 9.52 11.35 -6.82
C SER A 70 10.01 9.91 -6.67
N ILE A 71 9.34 9.10 -5.85
CA ILE A 71 9.64 7.67 -5.70
C ILE A 71 9.34 6.91 -7.00
N ILE A 72 8.17 7.16 -7.59
CA ILE A 72 7.75 6.49 -8.83
C ILE A 72 8.70 6.84 -9.99
N TYR A 73 9.03 8.13 -10.14
CA TYR A 73 9.86 8.60 -11.26
C TYR A 73 11.37 8.50 -11.03
N ASP A 74 11.82 7.99 -9.88
CA ASP A 74 13.22 7.59 -9.67
C ASP A 74 13.58 6.38 -10.53
N LYS A 75 12.61 5.48 -10.73
CA LYS A 75 12.80 4.23 -11.49
C LYS A 75 12.34 4.32 -12.92
N GLU A 76 11.32 5.12 -13.20
CA GLU A 76 10.75 5.24 -14.53
C GLU A 76 10.74 6.70 -15.00
N PRO A 77 10.96 6.97 -16.30
CA PRO A 77 10.77 8.31 -16.82
C PRO A 77 9.29 8.75 -16.66
N ARG A 78 9.01 10.05 -16.83
CA ARG A 78 7.66 10.64 -16.77
C ARG A 78 6.98 10.84 -18.15
N PRO A 79 6.81 9.83 -19.04
CA PRO A 79 6.01 9.96 -20.26
C PRO A 79 4.60 9.36 -20.12
N SER A 80 4.15 9.04 -18.89
CA SER A 80 2.88 8.34 -18.69
C SER A 80 1.67 9.17 -19.13
N LEU A 81 0.57 8.47 -19.48
CA LEU A 81 -0.69 9.13 -19.83
C LEU A 81 -1.19 10.02 -18.70
N GLY A 82 -1.06 9.61 -17.44
CA GLY A 82 -1.42 10.46 -16.30
C GLY A 82 -0.58 11.72 -16.20
N ALA A 83 0.73 11.67 -16.47
CA ALA A 83 1.55 12.88 -16.50
C ALA A 83 1.13 13.83 -17.65
N PHE A 84 0.68 13.29 -18.79
CA PHE A 84 0.13 14.10 -19.87
C PHE A 84 -1.23 14.72 -19.53
N LEU A 85 -2.15 13.94 -18.94
CA LEU A 85 -3.52 14.37 -18.64
C LEU A 85 -3.61 15.30 -17.43
N TYR A 86 -2.86 14.98 -16.37
CA TYR A 86 -2.97 15.62 -15.06
C TYR A 86 -1.72 16.43 -14.68
N GLY A 87 -0.61 16.26 -15.39
CA GLY A 87 0.67 16.80 -14.96
C GLY A 87 0.67 18.30 -14.70
N ASP A 88 1.07 18.68 -13.49
CA ASP A 88 1.21 20.09 -13.13
C ASP A 88 2.63 20.60 -13.48
N PRO A 89 2.79 21.67 -14.28
CA PRO A 89 4.10 22.21 -14.65
C PRO A 89 4.88 22.80 -13.46
N ARG A 90 4.25 22.96 -12.29
CA ARG A 90 4.89 23.40 -11.04
C ARG A 90 5.48 22.24 -10.26
N LEU A 91 5.14 20.99 -10.58
CA LEU A 91 5.76 19.83 -9.95
C LEU A 91 7.29 19.92 -10.12
N ARG A 92 8.00 19.72 -9.03
CA ARG A 92 9.45 19.61 -9.01
C ARG A 92 9.76 18.24 -8.46
N ILE A 93 10.20 17.33 -9.33
CA ILE A 93 10.70 16.03 -8.90
C ILE A 93 12.04 16.28 -8.23
N THR A 94 12.11 16.01 -6.93
CA THR A 94 13.33 16.05 -6.13
C THR A 94 13.82 14.63 -5.89
N GLU A 95 14.94 14.49 -5.18
CA GLU A 95 15.36 13.19 -4.66
C GLU A 95 14.22 12.52 -3.86
N PRO A 96 14.03 11.20 -4.02
CA PRO A 96 13.00 10.45 -3.29
C PRO A 96 13.15 10.58 -1.78
N VAL A 97 12.08 10.99 -1.11
CA VAL A 97 12.01 10.99 0.35
C VAL A 97 11.30 9.72 0.80
N ARG A 98 12.04 8.79 1.43
CA ARG A 98 11.50 7.51 1.91
C ARG A 98 10.61 7.65 3.15
N GLU A 99 9.64 6.76 3.34
CA GLU A 99 8.77 6.79 4.53
C GLU A 99 9.56 6.26 5.73
N THR A 100 9.71 7.14 6.72
CA THR A 100 10.58 6.92 7.88
C THR A 100 9.78 6.79 9.16
N GLY A 101 8.53 7.29 9.17
CA GLY A 101 7.67 7.23 10.33
C GLY A 101 7.14 5.82 10.59
N ASN A 102 6.98 5.47 11.86
CA ASN A 102 6.11 4.35 12.24
C ASN A 102 4.67 4.65 11.85
N TYR A 103 3.89 3.61 11.59
CA TYR A 103 2.46 3.71 11.31
C TYR A 103 1.68 2.85 12.29
N HIS A 104 0.57 3.35 12.81
CA HIS A 104 -0.37 2.57 13.58
C HIS A 104 -1.78 3.10 13.34
N ASP A 105 -2.65 2.21 12.88
CA ASP A 105 -4.06 2.52 12.73
C ASP A 105 -4.86 1.30 13.22
N PRO A 106 -5.58 1.44 14.36
CA PRO A 106 -6.39 0.36 14.91
C PRO A 106 -7.69 0.13 14.13
N ASP A 107 -8.15 1.10 13.34
CA ASP A 107 -9.38 0.98 12.56
C ASP A 107 -9.13 0.22 11.26
N ASN A 108 -8.01 0.47 10.58
CA ASN A 108 -7.58 -0.36 9.45
C ASN A 108 -6.89 -1.66 9.88
N GLY A 109 -6.37 -1.68 11.11
CA GLY A 109 -5.65 -2.77 11.76
C GLY A 109 -4.29 -3.08 11.12
N ILE A 110 -3.46 -2.06 10.91
CA ILE A 110 -2.08 -2.17 10.43
C ILE A 110 -1.17 -1.41 11.38
N THR A 111 -0.08 -2.05 11.79
CA THR A 111 1.00 -1.42 12.53
C THR A 111 2.32 -1.67 11.81
N ILE A 112 3.14 -0.63 11.65
CA ILE A 112 4.45 -0.70 11.01
C ILE A 112 5.46 0.01 11.89
N PHE A 113 6.52 -0.71 12.27
CA PHE A 113 7.70 -0.16 12.90
C PHE A 113 8.83 -0.09 11.88
N ARG A 114 9.47 1.07 11.71
CA ARG A 114 10.51 1.29 10.71
C ARG A 114 11.84 1.72 11.33
N ASN A 115 12.92 1.25 10.74
CA ASN A 115 14.25 1.80 10.85
C ASN A 115 14.85 1.90 9.44
N PRO A 116 14.48 2.96 8.69
CA PRO A 116 14.77 3.07 7.26
C PRO A 116 16.26 3.21 6.95
N ASP A 117 17.05 3.79 7.87
CA ASP A 117 18.51 3.92 7.72
C ASP A 117 19.21 2.56 7.66
N GLN A 118 18.59 1.53 8.23
CA GLN A 118 19.04 0.14 8.17
C GLN A 118 18.24 -0.72 7.19
N GLY A 119 17.30 -0.12 6.44
CA GLY A 119 16.41 -0.83 5.55
C GLY A 119 15.48 -1.83 6.27
N ARG A 120 15.09 -1.52 7.52
CA ARG A 120 14.33 -2.42 8.39
C ARG A 120 12.90 -1.98 8.57
N ALA A 121 11.99 -2.94 8.58
CA ALA A 121 10.62 -2.73 8.99
C ALA A 121 10.01 -4.01 9.57
N VAL A 122 9.05 -3.84 10.48
CA VAL A 122 8.18 -4.92 10.97
C VAL A 122 6.74 -4.46 10.78
N VAL A 123 5.97 -5.25 10.05
CA VAL A 123 4.55 -5.03 9.81
C VAL A 123 3.76 -6.06 10.60
N VAL A 124 2.78 -5.59 11.36
CA VAL A 124 1.76 -6.42 11.99
C VAL A 124 0.42 -6.10 11.33
N LYS A 125 -0.14 -7.07 10.62
CA LYS A 125 -1.48 -6.98 10.04
C LYS A 125 -2.47 -7.58 11.02
N HIS A 126 -3.28 -6.74 11.65
CA HIS A 126 -4.32 -7.10 12.63
C HIS A 126 -5.71 -6.58 12.22
N THR A 127 -5.93 -6.44 10.91
CA THR A 127 -7.16 -5.87 10.35
C THR A 127 -8.42 -6.61 10.80
N PRO A 128 -9.48 -5.90 11.24
CA PRO A 128 -10.71 -6.52 11.72
C PRO A 128 -11.65 -6.94 10.59
N TYR A 129 -11.28 -6.66 9.35
CA TYR A 129 -12.12 -6.90 8.17
C TYR A 129 -11.90 -8.29 7.58
N GLY A 130 -12.86 -8.70 6.78
CA GLY A 130 -12.89 -9.92 5.97
C GLY A 130 -13.53 -9.61 4.62
N GLY A 131 -13.44 -10.52 3.66
CA GLY A 131 -14.09 -10.34 2.36
C GLY A 131 -13.45 -11.20 1.28
N GLU A 132 -13.92 -11.03 0.04
CA GLU A 132 -13.44 -11.86 -1.07
C GLU A 132 -11.95 -11.68 -1.33
N HIS A 133 -11.42 -10.46 -1.27
CA HIS A 133 -9.99 -10.24 -1.49
C HIS A 133 -9.13 -10.44 -0.25
N ASP A 134 -9.72 -10.80 0.89
CA ASP A 134 -9.01 -10.93 2.15
C ASP A 134 -8.60 -12.38 2.42
N HIS A 135 -7.50 -12.56 3.16
CA HIS A 135 -6.90 -13.86 3.45
C HIS A 135 -7.05 -14.25 4.93
N TYR A 136 -6.82 -15.53 5.25
CA TYR A 136 -6.84 -16.04 6.62
C TYR A 136 -5.51 -15.82 7.36
N ASP A 137 -5.05 -14.58 7.40
CA ASP A 137 -3.67 -14.21 7.69
C ASP A 137 -3.48 -13.34 8.94
N LYS A 138 -4.42 -13.38 9.90
CA LYS A 138 -4.49 -12.43 11.03
C LYS A 138 -4.24 -13.09 12.40
N PRO A 139 -3.47 -12.46 13.32
CA PRO A 139 -2.54 -11.37 13.05
C PRO A 139 -1.32 -11.89 12.27
N GLY A 140 -0.98 -11.23 11.16
CA GLY A 140 0.11 -11.61 10.27
C GLY A 140 1.35 -10.75 10.49
N LEU A 141 2.53 -11.32 10.19
CA LEU A 141 3.82 -10.65 10.34
C LEU A 141 4.55 -10.53 8.99
N ILE A 142 5.11 -9.36 8.70
CA ILE A 142 6.08 -9.18 7.60
C ILE A 142 7.32 -8.51 8.16
N ILE A 143 8.52 -8.99 7.81
CA ILE A 143 9.79 -8.43 8.28
C ILE A 143 10.68 -8.08 7.10
N TYR A 144 11.23 -6.87 7.16
CA TYR A 144 12.26 -6.37 6.26
C TYR A 144 13.58 -6.18 7.01
N ASP A 145 14.69 -6.55 6.38
CA ASP A 145 16.06 -6.21 6.78
C ASP A 145 16.86 -5.84 5.54
N GLN A 146 17.69 -4.78 5.61
CA GLN A 146 18.53 -4.33 4.50
C GLN A 146 17.76 -4.10 3.18
N ASN A 147 16.54 -3.56 3.27
CA ASN A 147 15.62 -3.31 2.15
C ASN A 147 15.16 -4.58 1.43
N VAL A 148 15.12 -5.72 2.13
CA VAL A 148 14.61 -6.98 1.59
C VAL A 148 13.58 -7.56 2.56
N ALA A 149 12.44 -7.99 2.05
CA ALA A 149 11.47 -8.76 2.82
C ALA A 149 12.04 -10.16 3.15
N ILE A 150 12.61 -10.31 4.35
CA ILE A 150 13.18 -11.59 4.83
C ILE A 150 12.10 -12.55 5.36
N LEU A 151 10.93 -12.01 5.71
CA LEU A 151 9.74 -12.76 6.06
C LEU A 151 8.55 -12.14 5.30
N PRO A 152 8.44 -12.37 3.98
CA PRO A 152 7.42 -11.76 3.14
C PRO A 152 6.04 -12.39 3.37
N ASP A 153 4.99 -11.66 3.01
CA ASP A 153 3.73 -12.28 2.60
C ASP A 153 3.81 -12.60 1.10
N MET A 154 3.21 -13.71 0.67
CA MET A 154 3.22 -14.10 -0.73
C MET A 154 2.16 -13.37 -1.56
N GLY A 155 1.19 -12.73 -0.91
CA GLY A 155 0.06 -12.11 -1.57
C GLY A 155 -0.75 -13.17 -2.31
N THR A 156 -0.96 -12.99 -3.61
CA THR A 156 -1.84 -13.88 -4.39
C THR A 156 -1.26 -14.30 -5.73
N THR A 157 -2.03 -15.11 -6.45
CA THR A 157 -1.78 -15.50 -7.84
C THR A 157 -2.95 -15.08 -8.72
N GLY A 158 -2.85 -15.33 -10.04
CA GLY A 158 -3.94 -15.05 -10.96
C GLY A 158 -5.20 -15.80 -10.56
N TYR A 159 -6.36 -15.13 -10.56
CA TYR A 159 -7.62 -15.69 -10.05
C TYR A 159 -8.11 -16.97 -10.74
N GLY A 160 -7.68 -17.20 -11.99
CA GLY A 160 -7.98 -18.44 -12.72
C GLY A 160 -7.12 -19.64 -12.30
N ALA A 161 -6.05 -19.43 -11.53
CA ALA A 161 -5.19 -20.50 -11.07
C ALA A 161 -5.85 -21.25 -9.89
N PRO A 162 -5.88 -22.59 -9.89
CA PRO A 162 -6.44 -23.37 -8.78
C PRO A 162 -5.84 -23.01 -7.41
N MET A 163 -4.59 -22.57 -7.41
CA MET A 163 -3.84 -22.19 -6.21
C MET A 163 -4.38 -20.93 -5.51
N HIS A 164 -5.13 -20.07 -6.19
CA HIS A 164 -5.66 -18.84 -5.60
C HIS A 164 -6.46 -19.14 -4.33
N TYR A 165 -7.49 -20.01 -4.41
CA TYR A 165 -8.26 -20.42 -3.23
C TYR A 165 -7.61 -21.55 -2.43
N SER A 166 -6.96 -22.51 -3.10
CA SER A 166 -6.47 -23.72 -2.42
C SER A 166 -5.17 -23.54 -1.65
N TYR A 167 -4.45 -22.44 -1.88
CA TYR A 167 -3.17 -22.17 -1.23
C TYR A 167 -3.12 -20.75 -0.68
N TYR A 168 -3.04 -19.73 -1.54
CA TYR A 168 -2.67 -18.36 -1.15
C TYR A 168 -3.56 -17.70 -0.10
N LYS A 169 -4.85 -18.08 0.01
CA LYS A 169 -5.77 -17.48 0.99
C LYS A 169 -5.69 -18.11 2.38
N ASN A 170 -4.98 -19.23 2.55
CA ASN A 170 -5.11 -20.10 3.73
C ASN A 170 -4.05 -19.79 4.79
N THR A 171 -4.40 -19.95 6.07
CA THR A 171 -3.53 -19.57 7.21
C THR A 171 -2.13 -20.17 7.15
N LEU A 172 -1.99 -21.40 6.64
CA LEU A 172 -0.70 -22.09 6.53
C LEU A 172 0.29 -21.45 5.54
N THR A 173 -0.17 -20.55 4.65
CA THR A 173 0.68 -19.87 3.68
C THR A 173 1.17 -18.51 4.15
N HIS A 174 0.82 -18.09 5.37
CA HIS A 174 1.19 -16.79 5.93
C HIS A 174 2.02 -16.93 7.21
N ASN A 175 2.66 -15.83 7.61
CA ASN A 175 3.45 -15.74 8.83
C ASN A 175 2.55 -15.50 10.05
N VAL A 176 1.70 -16.48 10.35
CA VAL A 176 0.72 -16.44 11.43
C VAL A 176 0.68 -17.79 12.12
N GLN A 177 0.21 -17.82 13.37
CA GLN A 177 -0.06 -19.08 14.05
C GLN A 177 -1.23 -19.81 13.39
N CYS A 178 -0.97 -21.05 12.95
CA CYS A 178 -1.99 -22.03 12.59
C CYS A 178 -2.18 -23.03 13.73
N ALA A 179 -3.43 -23.30 14.11
CA ALA A 179 -3.78 -24.30 15.11
C ALA A 179 -4.65 -25.37 14.45
N GLU A 180 -4.32 -26.65 14.69
CA GLU A 180 -5.08 -27.81 14.18
C GLU A 180 -5.34 -27.75 12.66
N GLU A 181 -4.37 -27.26 11.88
CA GLU A 181 -4.45 -27.14 10.41
C GLU A 181 -5.67 -26.36 9.91
N SER A 182 -6.21 -25.45 10.74
CA SER A 182 -7.45 -24.74 10.46
C SER A 182 -7.21 -23.28 10.08
N ASN A 183 -8.06 -22.77 9.18
CA ASN A 183 -8.06 -21.36 8.81
C ASN A 183 -8.59 -20.49 9.95
N ARG A 184 -7.92 -19.35 10.17
CA ARG A 184 -8.32 -18.39 11.20
C ARG A 184 -9.14 -17.27 10.57
N HIS A 185 -10.44 -17.28 10.81
CA HIS A 185 -11.32 -16.17 10.44
C HIS A 185 -10.95 -14.91 11.24
N PRO A 186 -11.10 -13.70 10.67
CA PRO A 186 -11.00 -12.48 11.46
C PRO A 186 -11.95 -12.57 12.66
N PRO A 187 -11.54 -12.09 13.85
CA PRO A 187 -12.40 -12.11 15.01
C PRO A 187 -13.69 -11.35 14.67
N ILE A 188 -14.81 -12.06 14.63
CA ILE A 188 -16.13 -11.45 14.43
C ILE A 188 -16.32 -10.47 15.58
N ARG A 189 -16.36 -9.17 15.28
CA ARG A 189 -16.70 -8.14 16.26
C ARG A 189 -18.12 -8.44 16.74
N ARG A 190 -18.25 -9.03 17.93
CA ARG A 190 -19.54 -9.17 18.59
C ARG A 190 -19.94 -7.77 19.06
N TYR A 191 -20.92 -7.18 18.39
CA TYR A 191 -21.62 -5.98 18.86
C TYR A 191 -22.53 -6.33 20.04
#